data_AF-M7ZCH5-F1
#
_entry.id   AF-M7ZCH5-F1
#
_cell.length_a   1.000
_cell.length_b   1.000
_cell.length_c   1.000
_cell.angle_alpha   90.00
_cell.angle_beta   90.00
_cell.angle_gamma   90.00
#
_symmetry.space_group_name_H-M   'P 1'
#
loop_
_entity.id
_entity.type
_entity.pdbx_description
1 polymer ?
#
loop_
_entity_poly.entity_id
_entity_poly.type
_entity_poly.pdbx_seq_one_letter_code
_entity_poly.pdbx_strand_id
1 'polypeptide(L)'
;MQVHPVLMLIGFIIIGSEAIMSYKTLPWSHDTNKKVHLILHAVALFLGSFGIYAAFKFHNESGIANLYSLHSWVGLGTIILYGLQDTSQLMEDLRAIHTKISQMGSVSLNHLLTRLIPISDTGVSIMQWVSGFLTFFFPGASPTLRRAVLPWHVRAGLVVYVLALLAAELGFLEKLTFLQTAGLGKYSSEALLVNFTALVVLLLGASVVLYVTAPAQSEHRLGYSSVRKS
;
A
#
# COMPACT_ATOMS: atom_id res chain seq x y z
N MET A 1 -7.97 -19.87 12.09
CA MET A 1 -7.17 -19.69 10.86
C MET A 1 -8.05 -19.30 9.65
N GLN A 2 -8.65 -18.10 9.66
CA GLN A 2 -9.41 -17.58 8.50
C GLN A 2 -9.27 -16.06 8.31
N VAL A 3 -8.83 -15.31 9.34
CA VAL A 3 -8.79 -13.85 9.28
C VAL A 3 -7.66 -13.31 8.40
N HIS A 4 -6.52 -13.99 8.32
CA HIS A 4 -5.38 -13.56 7.48
C HIS A 4 -5.77 -13.33 6.00
N PRO A 5 -6.27 -14.34 5.25
CA PRO A 5 -6.60 -14.13 3.83
C PRO A 5 -7.70 -13.09 3.63
N VAL A 6 -8.68 -13.01 4.55
CA VAL A 6 -9.75 -12.01 4.49
C VAL A 6 -9.20 -10.58 4.66
N LEU A 7 -8.33 -10.36 5.64
CA LEU A 7 -7.72 -9.06 5.90
C LEU A 7 -6.77 -8.63 4.77
N MET A 8 -6.00 -9.57 4.23
CA MET A 8 -5.12 -9.30 3.08
C MET A 8 -5.91 -8.95 1.83
N LEU A 9 -7.02 -9.65 1.57
CA LEU A 9 -7.90 -9.37 0.44
C LEU A 9 -8.56 -7.99 0.58
N ILE A 10 -9.17 -7.70 1.74
CA ILE A 10 -9.83 -6.41 1.97
C ILE A 10 -8.82 -5.27 1.93
N GLY A 11 -7.67 -5.42 2.58
CA GLY A 11 -6.65 -4.38 2.65
C GLY A 11 -5.95 -4.13 1.32
N PHE A 12 -5.17 -5.09 0.83
CA PHE A 12 -4.26 -4.87 -0.30
C PHE A 12 -4.93 -5.00 -1.66
N ILE A 13 -5.97 -5.82 -1.79
CA ILE A 13 -6.68 -5.99 -3.06
C ILE A 13 -7.82 -4.99 -3.16
N ILE A 14 -8.82 -5.04 -2.28
CA ILE A 14 -10.01 -4.19 -2.43
C ILE A 14 -9.68 -2.71 -2.15
N ILE A 15 -9.26 -2.38 -0.93
CA ILE A 15 -8.96 -0.99 -0.54
C ILE A 15 -7.75 -0.46 -1.30
N GLY A 16 -6.73 -1.30 -1.54
CA GLY A 16 -5.56 -0.95 -2.36
C GLY A 16 -5.93 -0.59 -3.80
N SER A 17 -6.91 -1.28 -4.42
CA SER A 17 -7.42 -0.92 -5.75
C SER A 17 -8.09 0.45 -5.75
N GLU A 18 -8.98 0.71 -4.79
CA GLU A 18 -9.65 2.00 -4.64
C GLU A 18 -8.64 3.13 -4.42
N ALA A 19 -7.60 2.89 -3.62
CA ALA A 19 -6.54 3.84 -3.35
C ALA A 19 -5.78 4.23 -4.64
N ILE A 20 -5.37 3.26 -5.46
CA ILE A 20 -4.64 3.50 -6.71
C ILE A 20 -5.53 4.20 -7.75
N MET A 21 -6.83 3.87 -7.79
CA MET A 21 -7.77 4.44 -8.76
C MET A 21 -8.32 5.81 -8.34
N SER A 22 -8.21 6.19 -7.07
CA SER A 22 -8.83 7.39 -6.47
C SER A 22 -8.67 8.68 -7.28
N TYR A 23 -7.48 8.96 -7.82
CA TYR A 23 -7.24 10.16 -8.63
C TYR A 23 -7.96 10.17 -9.98
N LYS A 24 -8.34 9.00 -10.50
CA LYS A 24 -9.08 8.84 -11.75
C LYS A 24 -10.59 8.70 -11.54
N THR A 25 -11.02 8.10 -10.43
CA THR A 25 -12.44 7.80 -10.17
C THR A 25 -13.19 8.93 -9.46
N LEU A 26 -12.51 9.71 -8.63
CA LEU A 26 -13.15 10.70 -7.77
C LEU A 26 -13.10 12.10 -8.41
N PRO A 27 -14.25 12.77 -8.63
CA PRO A 27 -14.33 14.08 -9.28
C PRO A 27 -14.03 15.24 -8.31
N TRP A 28 -13.18 15.03 -7.31
CA TRP A 28 -12.84 16.05 -6.31
C TRP A 28 -11.55 16.80 -6.66
N SER A 29 -11.25 17.84 -5.88
CA SER A 29 -10.01 18.60 -6.06
C SER A 29 -8.78 17.72 -5.84
N HIS A 30 -7.68 18.05 -6.50
CA HIS A 30 -6.41 17.34 -6.39
C HIS A 30 -5.99 17.12 -4.92
N ASP A 31 -6.11 18.15 -4.08
CA ASP A 31 -5.75 18.06 -2.65
C ASP A 31 -6.68 17.14 -1.85
N THR A 32 -7.95 17.02 -2.26
CA THR A 32 -8.91 16.09 -1.64
C THR A 32 -8.61 14.67 -2.07
N ASN A 33 -8.43 14.43 -3.37
CA ASN A 33 -8.05 13.12 -3.90
C ASN A 33 -6.73 12.63 -3.29
N LYS A 34 -5.77 13.53 -3.05
CA LYS A 34 -4.53 13.21 -2.35
C LYS A 34 -4.75 12.68 -0.94
N LYS A 35 -5.60 13.33 -0.15
CA LYS A 35 -5.92 12.88 1.20
C LYS A 35 -6.62 11.53 1.19
N VAL A 36 -7.57 11.34 0.27
CA VAL A 36 -8.32 10.09 0.13
C VAL A 36 -7.38 8.94 -0.24
N HIS A 37 -6.51 9.14 -1.23
CA HIS A 37 -5.46 8.19 -1.61
C HIS A 37 -4.61 7.76 -0.41
N LEU A 38 -4.11 8.71 0.37
CA LEU A 38 -3.30 8.45 1.57
C LEU A 38 -4.06 7.72 2.65
N ILE A 39 -5.30 8.13 2.94
CA ILE A 39 -6.13 7.48 3.97
C ILE A 39 -6.43 6.04 3.59
N LEU A 40 -6.78 5.77 2.32
CA LEU A 40 -7.06 4.43 1.84
C LEU A 40 -5.81 3.54 1.92
N HIS A 41 -4.63 4.04 1.50
CA HIS A 41 -3.38 3.29 1.62
C HIS A 41 -3.00 3.02 3.08
N ALA A 42 -3.20 3.97 3.99
CA ALA A 42 -2.94 3.81 5.41
C ALA A 42 -3.88 2.76 6.06
N VAL A 43 -5.17 2.76 5.71
CA VAL A 43 -6.12 1.74 6.18
C VAL A 43 -5.74 0.36 5.65
N ALA A 44 -5.38 0.26 4.37
CA ALA A 44 -4.90 -0.99 3.78
C ALA A 44 -3.64 -1.52 4.48
N LEU A 45 -2.69 -0.65 4.80
CA LEU A 45 -1.47 -1.04 5.54
C LEU A 45 -1.78 -1.51 6.96
N PHE A 46 -2.69 -0.83 7.66
CA PHE A 46 -3.14 -1.24 8.99
C PHE A 46 -3.78 -2.65 8.99
N LEU A 47 -4.72 -2.88 8.06
CA LEU A 47 -5.34 -4.20 7.89
C LEU A 47 -4.31 -5.26 7.51
N GLY A 48 -3.34 -4.90 6.66
CA GLY A 48 -2.21 -5.74 6.29
C GLY A 48 -1.34 -6.15 7.48
N SER A 49 -0.94 -5.19 8.31
CA SER A 49 -0.18 -5.46 9.54
C SER A 49 -0.93 -6.40 10.48
N PHE A 50 -2.23 -6.18 10.68
CA PHE A 50 -3.06 -7.07 11.49
C PHE A 50 -3.21 -8.47 10.86
N GLY A 51 -3.31 -8.55 9.53
CA GLY A 51 -3.34 -9.79 8.77
C GLY A 51 -2.06 -10.61 8.92
N ILE A 52 -0.88 -9.99 8.86
CA ILE A 52 0.41 -10.67 9.13
C ILE A 52 0.48 -11.14 10.58
N TYR A 53 0.13 -10.26 11.52
CA TYR A 53 0.13 -10.60 12.94
C TYR A 53 -0.70 -11.87 13.21
N ALA A 54 -1.89 -11.95 12.61
CA ALA A 54 -2.74 -13.13 12.74
C ALA A 54 -2.13 -14.40 12.13
N ALA A 55 -1.37 -14.30 11.02
CA ALA A 55 -0.68 -15.43 10.42
C ALA A 55 0.46 -15.95 11.31
N PHE A 56 1.33 -15.05 11.80
CA PHE A 56 2.42 -15.41 12.71
C PHE A 56 1.91 -15.99 14.02
N LYS A 57 0.87 -15.37 14.61
CA LYS A 57 0.22 -15.88 15.82
C LYS A 57 -0.28 -17.30 15.59
N PHE A 58 -0.97 -17.54 14.47
CA PHE A 58 -1.50 -18.85 14.14
C PHE A 58 -0.40 -19.92 13.97
N HIS A 59 0.69 -19.61 13.26
CA HIS A 59 1.81 -20.53 13.11
C HIS A 59 2.48 -20.85 14.45
N ASN A 60 2.69 -19.84 15.30
CA ASN A 60 3.30 -20.02 16.61
C ASN A 60 2.43 -20.88 17.54
N GLU A 61 1.11 -20.66 17.55
CA GLU A 61 0.16 -21.47 18.33
C GLU A 61 0.01 -22.90 17.79
N SER A 62 0.28 -23.12 16.50
CA SER A 62 0.15 -24.43 15.84
C SER A 62 1.49 -25.18 15.70
N GLY A 63 2.60 -24.61 16.14
CA GLY A 63 3.94 -25.20 16.00
C GLY A 63 4.45 -25.31 14.55
N ILE A 64 3.93 -24.48 13.63
CA ILE A 64 4.32 -24.47 12.22
C ILE A 64 5.49 -23.49 12.02
N ALA A 65 6.48 -23.87 11.20
CA ALA A 65 7.58 -22.99 10.86
C ALA A 65 7.08 -21.73 10.13
N ASN A 66 7.67 -20.57 10.44
CA ASN A 66 7.36 -19.32 9.75
C ASN A 66 8.28 -19.08 8.55
N LEU A 67 7.80 -18.30 7.57
CA LEU A 67 8.59 -17.74 6.47
C LEU A 67 9.37 -18.77 5.62
N TYR A 68 8.81 -19.97 5.39
CA TYR A 68 9.46 -20.98 4.54
C TYR A 68 8.89 -21.03 3.12
N SER A 69 7.69 -20.50 2.88
CA SER A 69 7.01 -20.58 1.59
C SER A 69 7.29 -19.38 0.70
N LEU A 70 7.23 -19.57 -0.62
CA LEU A 70 7.37 -18.47 -1.58
C LEU A 70 6.28 -17.40 -1.37
N HIS A 71 5.06 -17.81 -1.07
CA HIS A 71 3.96 -16.90 -0.70
C HIS A 71 4.39 -15.94 0.42
N SER A 72 4.99 -16.48 1.48
CA SER A 72 5.42 -15.68 2.64
C SER A 72 6.55 -14.70 2.33
N TRP A 73 7.50 -15.07 1.46
CA TRP A 73 8.60 -14.18 1.04
C TRP A 73 8.12 -13.06 0.13
N VAL A 74 7.31 -13.40 -0.88
CA VAL A 74 6.71 -12.40 -1.78
C VAL A 74 5.76 -11.49 -1.01
N GLY A 75 4.93 -12.04 -0.11
CA GLY A 75 4.02 -11.28 0.74
C GLY A 75 4.75 -10.31 1.67
N LEU A 76 5.79 -10.76 2.37
CA LEU A 76 6.57 -9.89 3.25
C LEU A 76 7.28 -8.79 2.46
N GLY A 77 7.91 -9.13 1.32
CA GLY A 77 8.55 -8.16 0.44
C GLY A 77 7.56 -7.11 -0.09
N THR A 78 6.36 -7.54 -0.47
CA THR A 78 5.29 -6.65 -0.93
C THR A 78 4.89 -5.64 0.14
N ILE A 79 4.70 -6.09 1.38
CA ILE A 79 4.24 -5.21 2.46
C ILE A 79 5.31 -4.20 2.85
N ILE A 80 6.58 -4.61 2.84
CA ILE A 80 7.71 -3.70 3.04
C ILE A 80 7.73 -2.64 1.93
N LEU A 81 7.66 -3.05 0.66
CA LEU A 81 7.65 -2.11 -0.47
C LEU A 81 6.43 -1.17 -0.45
N TYR A 82 5.27 -1.68 -0.05
CA TYR A 82 4.04 -0.91 0.10
C TYR A 82 4.19 0.15 1.20
N GLY A 83 4.71 -0.23 2.37
CA GLY A 83 4.96 0.71 3.47
C GLY A 83 5.99 1.79 3.10
N LEU A 84 7.03 1.42 2.34
CA LEU A 84 8.01 2.39 1.84
C LEU A 84 7.38 3.41 0.86
N GLN A 85 6.47 2.96 0.00
CA GLN A 85 5.76 3.87 -0.90
C GLN A 85 4.80 4.80 -0.16
N ASP A 86 4.02 4.29 0.79
CA ASP A 86 3.07 5.08 1.57
C ASP A 86 3.78 6.14 2.45
N THR A 87 4.83 5.72 3.15
CA THR A 87 5.64 6.62 4.00
C THR A 87 6.34 7.71 3.18
N SER A 88 6.84 7.39 1.98
CA SER A 88 7.49 8.38 1.11
C SER A 88 6.55 9.56 0.79
N GLN A 89 5.26 9.30 0.56
CA GLN A 89 4.29 10.34 0.25
C GLN A 89 3.80 11.08 1.51
N LEU A 90 3.57 10.36 2.62
CA LEU A 90 3.14 10.93 3.90
C LEU A 90 4.19 11.87 4.51
N MET A 91 5.47 11.50 4.46
CA MET A 91 6.58 12.31 4.98
C MET A 91 6.73 13.63 4.24
N GLU A 92 6.45 13.68 2.93
CA GLU A 92 6.45 14.92 2.17
C GLU A 92 5.34 15.89 2.61
N ASP A 93 4.17 15.36 2.95
CA ASP A 93 3.01 16.16 3.34
C ASP A 93 3.10 16.68 4.77
N LEU A 94 3.53 15.83 5.70
CA LEU A 94 3.79 16.25 7.08
C LEU A 94 4.82 17.38 7.14
N ARG A 95 5.85 17.36 6.27
CA ARG A 95 6.82 18.44 6.17
C ARG A 95 6.26 19.71 5.55
N ALA A 96 5.43 19.62 4.50
CA ALA A 96 4.78 20.79 3.93
C ALA A 96 3.89 21.50 4.96
N ILE A 97 3.19 20.73 5.79
CA ILE A 97 2.42 21.24 6.92
C ILE A 97 3.34 21.85 7.97
N HIS A 98 4.41 21.16 8.37
CA HIS A 98 5.38 21.69 9.33
C HIS A 98 6.00 23.01 8.87
N THR A 99 6.46 23.13 7.61
CA THR A 99 7.00 24.39 7.08
C THR A 99 5.97 25.52 7.09
N LYS A 100 4.71 25.24 6.73
CA LYS A 100 3.62 26.24 6.81
C LYS A 100 3.35 26.66 8.25
N ILE A 101 3.29 25.70 9.19
CA ILE A 101 3.09 25.97 10.62
C ILE A 101 4.28 26.75 11.19
N SER A 102 5.52 26.40 10.85
CA SER A 102 6.73 27.11 11.27
C SER A 102 6.78 28.54 10.72
N GLN A 103 6.25 28.78 9.52
CA GLN A 103 6.07 30.13 8.98
C GLN A 103 4.98 30.92 9.71
N MET A 104 3.88 30.27 10.11
CA MET A 104 2.80 30.88 10.91
C MET A 104 3.18 31.09 12.39
N GLY A 105 4.06 30.25 12.94
CA GLY A 105 4.51 30.28 14.34
C GLY A 105 5.82 31.06 14.57
N SER A 106 6.37 31.68 13.52
CA SER A 106 7.63 32.45 13.55
C SER A 106 7.59 33.73 14.40
N VAL A 107 6.49 34.00 15.12
CA VAL A 107 6.40 35.14 16.04
C VAL A 107 6.73 34.81 17.51
N SER A 108 6.88 33.53 17.97
CA SER A 108 7.22 33.35 19.41
C SER A 108 7.90 32.06 19.90
N LEU A 109 7.87 30.92 19.19
CA LEU A 109 8.17 29.63 19.86
C LEU A 109 9.52 28.97 19.50
N ASN A 110 10.53 29.72 19.04
CA ASN A 110 11.83 29.14 18.66
C ASN A 110 12.91 29.21 19.77
N HIS A 111 12.65 29.87 20.90
CA HIS A 111 13.62 29.98 22.02
C HIS A 111 13.36 29.05 23.20
N LEU A 112 12.19 28.38 23.28
CA LEU A 112 11.80 27.59 24.46
C LEU A 112 11.99 26.07 24.28
N LEU A 113 12.11 25.55 23.06
CA LEU A 113 12.08 24.10 22.81
C LEU A 113 13.46 23.42 22.74
N THR A 114 14.56 24.18 22.72
CA THR A 114 15.93 23.65 22.66
C THR A 114 16.55 23.30 24.02
N ARG A 115 15.82 23.46 25.14
CA ARG A 115 16.39 23.30 26.50
C ARG A 115 15.93 22.07 27.31
N LEU A 116 15.12 21.14 26.77
CA LEU A 116 14.45 20.13 27.61
C LEU A 116 14.63 18.64 27.26
N ILE A 117 15.63 18.21 26.49
CA ILE A 117 15.87 16.76 26.33
C ILE A 117 17.38 16.42 26.40
N PRO A 118 17.87 15.88 27.54
CA PRO A 118 19.12 15.16 27.61
C PRO A 118 18.89 13.70 27.18
N ILE A 119 19.67 13.22 26.21
CA ILE A 119 19.68 11.82 25.77
C ILE A 119 20.68 11.07 26.68
N SER A 120 20.19 10.09 27.47
CA SER A 120 21.03 9.17 28.24
C SER A 120 20.77 7.72 27.87
N ASP A 121 21.86 6.95 27.90
CA ASP A 121 22.06 5.59 27.41
C ASP A 121 21.05 4.52 27.88
N THR A 122 20.67 3.63 26.96
CA THR A 122 20.35 2.21 27.23
C THR A 122 20.11 1.44 25.91
N GLY A 123 20.84 0.34 25.73
CA GLY A 123 20.47 -0.83 24.90
C GLY A 123 19.93 -0.57 23.49
N VAL A 124 20.83 -0.37 22.53
CA VAL A 124 20.46 -0.12 21.13
C VAL A 124 20.01 -1.41 20.42
N SER A 125 18.73 -1.74 20.57
CA SER A 125 18.04 -2.72 19.73
C SER A 125 17.80 -2.13 18.33
N ILE A 126 17.56 -2.99 17.32
CA ILE A 126 17.20 -2.68 15.91
C ILE A 126 16.31 -1.43 15.71
N MET A 127 15.53 -1.06 16.72
CA MET A 127 14.74 0.17 16.81
C MET A 127 15.52 1.48 16.69
N GLN A 128 16.79 1.59 17.12
CA GLN A 128 17.57 2.82 16.84
C GLN A 128 18.12 2.88 15.42
N TRP A 129 18.37 1.73 14.78
CA TRP A 129 18.76 1.68 13.37
C TRP A 129 17.59 2.08 12.47
N VAL A 130 16.38 1.62 12.79
CA VAL A 130 15.14 2.02 12.11
C VAL A 130 14.82 3.50 12.35
N SER A 131 14.98 4.01 13.58
CA SER A 131 14.72 5.43 13.85
C SER A 131 15.76 6.37 13.24
N GLY A 132 17.04 5.98 13.17
CA GLY A 132 18.10 6.71 12.46
C GLY A 132 17.92 6.73 10.94
N PHE A 133 17.47 5.63 10.34
CA PHE A 133 17.17 5.54 8.90
C PHE A 133 15.93 6.36 8.50
N LEU A 134 14.85 6.29 9.28
CA LEU A 134 13.61 7.05 9.03
C LEU A 134 13.76 8.57 9.23
N THR A 135 14.70 9.00 10.09
CA THR A 135 14.89 10.43 10.37
C THR A 135 15.75 11.14 9.30
N PHE A 136 16.68 10.42 8.64
CA PHE A 136 17.70 11.02 7.76
C PHE A 136 17.55 10.75 6.25
N PHE A 137 16.78 9.76 5.78
CA PHE A 137 16.99 9.27 4.40
C PHE A 137 16.18 9.93 3.26
N PHE A 138 15.20 10.80 3.51
CA PHE A 138 14.65 11.61 2.41
C PHE A 138 14.30 13.02 2.88
N PRO A 139 15.24 13.99 2.86
CA PRO A 139 14.95 15.39 3.15
C PRO A 139 14.30 16.09 1.94
N GLY A 140 13.17 16.75 2.20
CA GLY A 140 12.55 17.82 1.39
C GLY A 140 12.78 17.79 -0.13
N ALA A 141 11.98 17.03 -0.86
CA ALA A 141 11.99 17.09 -2.31
C ALA A 141 11.49 18.47 -2.81
N SER A 142 12.34 19.18 -3.55
CA SER A 142 11.94 20.39 -4.26
C SER A 142 10.77 20.09 -5.20
N PRO A 143 9.92 21.08 -5.56
CA PRO A 143 8.86 20.87 -6.55
C PRO A 143 9.35 20.24 -7.85
N THR A 144 10.62 20.50 -8.21
CA THR A 144 11.30 19.88 -9.35
C THR A 144 11.53 18.38 -9.13
N LEU A 145 12.04 17.98 -7.95
CA LEU A 145 12.25 16.58 -7.63
C LEU A 145 10.93 15.81 -7.55
N ARG A 146 9.85 16.41 -6.98
CA ARG A 146 8.52 15.79 -6.94
C ARG A 146 7.98 15.47 -8.33
N ARG A 147 8.10 16.41 -9.27
CA ARG A 147 7.70 16.17 -10.67
C ARG A 147 8.55 15.09 -11.34
N ALA A 148 9.83 14.99 -10.99
CA ALA A 148 10.73 13.97 -11.53
C ALA A 148 10.48 12.56 -10.94
N VAL A 149 10.07 12.47 -9.67
CA VAL A 149 9.80 11.21 -8.95
C VAL A 149 8.39 10.68 -9.22
N LEU A 150 7.41 11.55 -9.52
CA LEU A 150 6.02 11.15 -9.75
C LEU A 150 5.85 9.97 -10.73
N PRO A 151 6.49 9.93 -11.91
CA PRO A 151 6.38 8.78 -12.81
C PRO A 151 6.94 7.49 -12.22
N TRP A 152 7.96 7.59 -11.37
CA TRP A 152 8.55 6.45 -10.67
C TRP A 152 7.64 5.96 -9.54
N HIS A 153 7.02 6.86 -8.79
CA HIS A 153 6.04 6.52 -7.76
C HIS A 153 4.85 5.75 -8.36
N VAL A 154 4.28 6.24 -9.46
CA VAL A 154 3.15 5.57 -10.15
C VAL A 154 3.54 4.18 -10.65
N ARG A 155 4.71 4.05 -11.31
CA ARG A 155 5.20 2.74 -11.78
C ARG A 155 5.48 1.77 -10.64
N ALA A 156 6.13 2.25 -9.58
CA ALA A 156 6.41 1.44 -8.40
C ALA A 156 5.12 0.99 -7.71
N GLY A 157 4.11 1.86 -7.61
CA GLY A 157 2.81 1.53 -7.01
C GLY A 157 2.09 0.42 -7.75
N LEU A 158 2.11 0.49 -9.09
CA LEU A 158 1.57 -0.57 -9.93
C LEU A 158 2.32 -1.90 -9.76
N VAL A 159 3.65 -1.87 -9.68
CA VAL A 159 4.46 -3.07 -9.43
C VAL A 159 4.12 -3.69 -8.08
N VAL A 160 4.02 -2.89 -7.02
CA VAL A 160 3.65 -3.39 -5.68
C VAL A 160 2.24 -3.98 -5.66
N TYR A 161 1.29 -3.36 -6.36
CA TYR A 161 -0.07 -3.91 -6.50
C TYR A 161 -0.08 -5.26 -7.22
N VAL A 162 0.69 -5.40 -8.31
CA VAL A 162 0.84 -6.69 -9.01
C VAL A 162 1.51 -7.73 -8.12
N LEU A 163 2.53 -7.36 -7.33
CA LEU A 163 3.13 -8.27 -6.35
C LEU A 163 2.12 -8.70 -5.27
N ALA A 164 1.24 -7.82 -4.82
CA ALA A 164 0.16 -8.15 -3.88
C ALA A 164 -0.84 -9.14 -4.49
N LEU A 165 -1.23 -8.95 -5.75
CA LEU A 165 -2.06 -9.91 -6.49
C LEU A 165 -1.36 -11.28 -6.60
N LEU A 166 -0.10 -11.31 -7.02
CA LEU A 166 0.68 -12.55 -7.11
C LEU A 166 0.82 -13.24 -5.75
N ALA A 167 1.04 -12.48 -4.67
CA ALA A 167 1.08 -13.03 -3.33
C ALA A 167 -0.28 -13.64 -2.94
N ALA A 168 -1.40 -12.99 -3.26
CA ALA A 168 -2.75 -13.52 -3.02
C ALA A 168 -2.99 -14.84 -3.77
N GLU A 169 -2.65 -14.89 -5.06
CA GLU A 169 -2.76 -16.12 -5.88
C GLU A 169 -1.91 -17.26 -5.32
N LEU A 170 -0.66 -16.99 -4.93
CA LEU A 170 0.20 -17.97 -4.26
C LEU A 170 -0.41 -18.45 -2.93
N GLY A 171 -1.06 -17.56 -2.18
CA GLY A 171 -1.73 -17.88 -0.92
C GLY A 171 -2.95 -18.79 -1.11
N PHE A 172 -3.77 -18.54 -2.13
CA PHE A 172 -4.87 -19.42 -2.49
C PHE A 172 -4.36 -20.81 -2.90
N LEU A 173 -3.32 -20.85 -3.74
CA LEU A 173 -2.71 -22.11 -4.19
C LEU A 173 -2.10 -22.91 -3.03
N GLU A 174 -1.35 -22.25 -2.15
CA GLU A 174 -0.75 -22.86 -0.96
C GLU A 174 -1.83 -23.42 -0.03
N LYS A 175 -2.87 -22.63 0.26
CA LYS A 175 -3.98 -23.05 1.12
C LYS A 175 -4.72 -24.25 0.52
N LEU A 176 -4.99 -24.24 -0.77
CA LEU A 176 -5.68 -25.33 -1.46
C LEU A 176 -4.82 -26.59 -1.48
N THR A 177 -3.52 -26.46 -1.72
CA THR A 177 -2.57 -27.58 -1.69
C THR A 177 -2.57 -28.24 -0.31
N PHE A 178 -2.51 -27.45 0.77
CA PHE A 178 -2.58 -27.99 2.12
C PHE A 178 -3.88 -28.72 2.42
N LEU A 179 -5.03 -28.16 2.02
CA LEU A 179 -6.32 -28.83 2.20
C LEU A 179 -6.39 -30.15 1.41
N GLN A 180 -5.89 -30.18 0.18
CA GLN A 180 -5.85 -31.39 -0.64
C GLN A 180 -4.92 -32.45 -0.05
N THR A 181 -3.74 -32.06 0.47
CA THR A 181 -2.85 -32.99 1.18
C THR A 181 -3.47 -33.52 2.48
N ALA A 182 -4.37 -32.76 3.10
CA ALA A 182 -5.13 -33.18 4.27
C ALA A 182 -6.36 -34.06 3.92
N GLY A 183 -6.57 -34.39 2.64
CA GLY A 183 -7.64 -35.29 2.19
C GLY A 183 -8.83 -34.60 1.52
N LEU A 184 -8.78 -33.28 1.28
CA LEU A 184 -9.83 -32.58 0.54
C LEU A 184 -9.86 -33.08 -0.92
N GLY A 185 -11.06 -33.44 -1.40
CA GLY A 185 -11.24 -33.84 -2.79
C GLY A 185 -10.88 -32.71 -3.78
N LYS A 186 -10.15 -33.05 -4.85
CA LYS A 186 -9.72 -32.09 -5.88
C LYS A 186 -10.88 -31.33 -6.54
N TYR A 187 -12.04 -31.98 -6.67
CA TYR A 187 -13.28 -31.42 -7.23
C TYR A 187 -14.37 -31.24 -6.17
N SER A 188 -13.98 -31.10 -4.90
CA SER A 188 -14.92 -30.75 -3.84
C SER A 188 -15.47 -29.34 -4.04
N SER A 189 -16.66 -29.07 -3.52
CA SER A 189 -17.26 -27.72 -3.57
C SER A 189 -16.35 -26.66 -2.93
N GLU A 190 -15.63 -27.02 -1.87
CA GLU A 190 -14.66 -26.13 -1.21
C GLU A 190 -13.49 -25.79 -2.12
N ALA A 191 -12.89 -26.78 -2.79
CA ALA A 191 -11.80 -26.55 -3.73
C ALA A 191 -12.23 -25.68 -4.92
N LEU A 192 -13.43 -25.93 -5.45
CA LEU A 192 -14.01 -25.14 -6.53
C LEU A 192 -14.30 -23.70 -6.09
N LEU A 193 -14.79 -23.50 -4.86
CA LEU A 193 -15.04 -22.17 -4.31
C LEU A 193 -13.74 -21.36 -4.16
N VAL A 194 -12.66 -21.98 -3.67
CA VAL A 194 -11.34 -21.32 -3.56
C VAL A 194 -10.81 -20.93 -4.95
N ASN A 195 -10.88 -21.84 -5.93
CA ASN A 195 -10.47 -21.56 -7.31
C ASN A 195 -11.30 -20.44 -7.95
N PHE A 196 -12.63 -20.46 -7.74
CA PHE A 196 -13.51 -19.41 -8.24
C PHE A 196 -13.17 -18.06 -7.61
N THR A 197 -12.91 -18.04 -6.30
CA THR A 197 -12.51 -16.81 -5.59
C THR A 197 -11.18 -16.28 -6.11
N ALA A 198 -10.18 -17.14 -6.30
CA ALA A 198 -8.89 -16.78 -6.90
C ALA A 198 -9.08 -16.18 -8.31
N LEU A 199 -9.91 -16.80 -9.15
CA LEU A 199 -10.23 -16.27 -10.47
C LEU A 199 -10.89 -14.88 -10.41
N VAL A 200 -11.83 -14.67 -9.49
CA VAL A 200 -12.46 -13.35 -9.30
C VAL A 200 -11.43 -12.30 -8.87
N VAL A 201 -10.53 -12.65 -7.96
CA VAL A 201 -9.44 -11.75 -7.50
C VAL A 201 -8.49 -11.41 -8.65
N LEU A 202 -8.09 -12.40 -9.45
CA LEU A 202 -7.24 -12.20 -10.61
C LEU A 202 -7.90 -11.28 -11.66
N LEU A 203 -9.18 -11.51 -11.97
CA LEU A 203 -9.93 -10.71 -12.92
C LEU A 203 -10.15 -9.27 -12.42
N LEU A 204 -10.47 -9.10 -11.14
CA LEU A 204 -10.56 -7.79 -10.51
C LEU A 204 -9.21 -7.05 -10.61
N GLY A 205 -8.12 -7.72 -10.23
CA GLY A 205 -6.78 -7.16 -10.30
C GLY A 205 -6.37 -6.74 -11.71
N ALA A 206 -6.63 -7.61 -12.69
CA ALA A 206 -6.39 -7.30 -14.11
C ALA A 206 -7.20 -6.08 -14.57
N SER A 207 -8.47 -5.99 -14.17
CA SER A 207 -9.32 -4.84 -14.53
C SER A 207 -8.79 -3.52 -13.97
N VAL A 208 -8.27 -3.52 -12.75
CA VAL A 208 -7.67 -2.34 -12.10
C VAL A 208 -6.39 -1.93 -12.82
N VAL A 209 -5.51 -2.88 -13.15
CA VAL A 209 -4.28 -2.60 -13.92
C VAL A 209 -4.63 -1.97 -15.27
N LEU A 210 -5.61 -2.54 -15.99
CA LEU A 210 -6.07 -2.00 -17.26
C LEU A 210 -6.65 -0.59 -17.11
N TYR A 211 -7.50 -0.36 -16.10
CA TYR A 211 -8.09 0.95 -15.84
C TYR A 211 -7.05 2.03 -15.49
N VAL A 212 -6.08 1.69 -14.66
CA VAL A 212 -5.02 2.61 -14.21
C VAL A 212 -4.07 2.94 -15.36
N THR A 213 -3.82 2.00 -16.27
CA THR A 213 -2.96 2.21 -17.44
C THR A 213 -3.70 2.81 -18.65
N ALA A 214 -5.03 2.74 -18.68
CA ALA A 214 -5.83 3.32 -19.75
C ALA A 214 -5.62 4.86 -19.84
N PRO A 215 -5.49 5.41 -21.05
CA PRO A 215 -5.44 6.86 -21.23
C PRO A 215 -6.77 7.49 -20.77
N ALA A 216 -6.71 8.60 -20.05
CA ALA A 216 -7.91 9.37 -19.74
C ALA A 216 -8.52 9.85 -21.06
N GLN A 217 -9.78 9.47 -21.34
CA GLN A 217 -10.45 9.84 -22.59
C GLN A 217 -10.43 11.36 -22.78
N SER A 218 -9.82 11.80 -23.86
CA SER A 218 -9.78 13.19 -24.32
C SER A 218 -11.07 13.59 -25.06
N GLU A 219 -12.25 13.15 -24.60
CA GLU A 219 -13.50 13.37 -25.34
C GLU A 219 -14.02 14.83 -25.31
N HIS A 220 -13.59 15.67 -24.36
CA HIS A 220 -14.07 17.05 -24.28
C HIS A 220 -13.33 18.06 -25.20
N ARG A 221 -12.35 17.64 -26.01
CA ARG A 221 -11.54 18.59 -26.83
C ARG A 221 -11.73 18.47 -28.35
N LEU A 222 -12.43 17.44 -28.83
CA LEU A 222 -12.69 17.24 -30.27
C LEU A 222 -14.15 17.53 -30.69
N GLY A 223 -15.10 17.58 -29.74
CA GLY A 223 -16.50 17.87 -30.04
C GLY A 223 -16.83 19.36 -30.24
N TYR A 224 -15.96 20.28 -29.80
CA TYR A 224 -16.21 21.73 -29.92
C TYR A 224 -15.53 22.38 -31.12
N SER A 225 -14.51 21.71 -31.68
CA SER A 225 -13.80 22.18 -32.89
C SER A 225 -14.51 21.82 -34.20
N SER A 226 -15.48 20.89 -34.19
CA SER A 226 -16.30 20.55 -35.37
C SER A 226 -17.57 21.37 -35.53
N VAL A 227 -18.02 22.09 -34.48
CA VAL A 227 -19.23 22.94 -34.54
C VAL A 227 -18.93 24.37 -35.00
N ARG A 228 -17.65 24.78 -35.06
CA ARG A 228 -17.23 26.11 -35.53
C ARG A 228 -16.61 26.07 -36.94
N LYS A 229 -17.15 25.25 -37.83
CA LYS A 229 -16.87 25.30 -39.28
C LYS A 229 -18.09 24.82 -40.09
N SER A 230 -19.10 25.68 -40.21
CA SER A 230 -20.04 25.71 -41.34
C SER A 230 -20.81 27.01 -41.32
#